data_AF-A0A7G1P1P9-F1
#
_entry.id   AF-A0A7G1P1P9-F1
#
_cell.length_a   1.000
_cell.length_b   1.000
_cell.length_c   1.000
_cell.angle_alpha   90.00
_cell.angle_beta   90.00
_cell.angle_gamma   90.00
#
_symmetry.space_group_name_H-M   'P 1'
#
loop_
_entity.id
_entity.type
_entity.pdbx_description
1 polymer ?
#
loop_
_entity_poly.entity_id
_entity_poly.type
_entity_poly.pdbx_seq_one_letter_code
_entity_poly.pdbx_strand_id
1 'polypeptide(L)'
;MDTIASIFSFITTPVSWVIVQFHSVYGAIFGPDTGWAWGLSIVSLVILIRICLIPLFVKQIKATRAMQTLQPEMKKIQERYKNDKQRQSEEMMKLYKETGTNPLSSCLPILAQSPFFFALYHVLNGIASNDTIGVINDRLLESAQKAHIFGAPLAAKFTDGSSKVEALGSSLTDVRVVTAIMIVLMSFSQFYTQRQLMTKNVDTTVKTPFMQQQKMLMYVFPVMFAVFGINFPVGVLVYWLTTNVWTMAQQMYVIRNNPTPGSKAQAAYLERLHKHVTQHEKTRGRGEKAIVKAIVAKGRDRNDFERKFINGLTKAGLAAQADGNVVKSEASTLVETEDGTPATGAGAPKRQQPKRQSKSQRQSGTAPQGGAKAPSESEPKTSLSKSDEPQDAKPGPKPAGGKSASGGTRSKAQSGQRKGPQRPKSPSKK
;
A
#
# COMPACT_ATOMS: atom_id res chain seq x y z
N MET A 1 15.50 -32.65 17.46
CA MET A 1 15.19 -31.25 17.06
C MET A 1 13.82 -30.79 17.58
N ASP A 2 13.51 -31.12 18.84
CA ASP A 2 12.16 -31.61 19.16
C ASP A 2 11.31 -30.56 19.86
N THR A 3 11.95 -29.64 20.59
CA THR A 3 11.33 -28.42 21.14
C THR A 3 10.80 -27.51 20.04
N ILE A 4 11.51 -27.36 18.91
CA ILE A 4 11.04 -26.56 17.77
C ILE A 4 9.86 -27.25 17.08
N ALA A 5 9.95 -28.57 16.84
CA ALA A 5 8.85 -29.36 16.29
C ALA A 5 7.58 -29.30 17.18
N SER A 6 7.76 -29.37 18.51
CA SER A 6 6.67 -29.28 19.50
C SER A 6 6.01 -27.89 19.55
N ILE A 7 6.78 -26.80 19.41
CA ILE A 7 6.22 -25.44 19.31
C ILE A 7 5.39 -25.27 18.03
N PHE A 8 5.83 -25.85 16.91
CA PHE A 8 5.07 -25.78 15.66
C PHE A 8 3.88 -26.74 15.61
N SER A 9 3.96 -27.94 16.19
CA SER A 9 2.86 -28.92 16.16
C SER A 9 1.57 -28.37 16.79
N PHE A 10 1.69 -27.57 17.85
CA PHE A 10 0.57 -26.84 18.47
C PHE A 10 -0.21 -25.94 17.50
N ILE A 11 0.42 -25.46 16.42
CA ILE A 11 -0.21 -24.62 15.38
C ILE A 11 -0.56 -25.48 14.15
N THR A 12 0.32 -26.41 13.76
CA THR A 12 0.18 -27.29 12.61
C THR A 12 -1.00 -28.26 12.75
N THR A 13 -1.28 -28.78 13.95
CA THR A 13 -2.41 -29.71 14.16
C THR A 13 -3.77 -28.99 13.99
N PRO A 14 -4.04 -27.82 14.63
CA PRO A 14 -5.23 -27.03 14.32
C PRO A 14 -5.32 -26.58 12.85
N VAL A 15 -4.19 -26.17 12.23
CA VAL A 15 -4.18 -25.73 10.82
C VAL A 15 -4.53 -26.87 9.88
N SER A 16 -3.91 -28.05 10.02
CA SER A 16 -4.26 -29.24 9.23
C SER A 16 -5.70 -29.68 9.45
N TRP A 17 -6.22 -29.60 10.68
CA TRP A 17 -7.61 -29.92 10.98
C TRP A 17 -8.60 -28.98 10.27
N VAL A 18 -8.35 -27.67 10.27
CA VAL A 18 -9.21 -26.71 9.53
C VAL A 18 -9.14 -26.94 8.02
N ILE A 19 -7.98 -27.33 7.46
CA ILE A 19 -7.88 -27.73 6.04
C ILE A 19 -8.78 -28.94 5.78
N VAL A 20 -8.74 -29.96 6.62
CA VAL A 20 -9.57 -31.17 6.47
C VAL A 20 -11.08 -30.87 6.61
N GLN A 21 -11.48 -29.92 7.47
CA GLN A 21 -12.88 -29.50 7.56
C GLN A 21 -13.37 -28.74 6.31
N PHE A 22 -12.51 -27.93 5.67
CA PHE A 22 -12.87 -27.37 4.36
C PHE A 22 -12.81 -28.42 3.25
N HIS A 23 -11.89 -29.38 3.34
CA HIS A 23 -11.71 -30.42 2.33
C HIS A 23 -12.87 -31.41 2.30
N SER A 24 -13.45 -31.78 3.44
CA SER A 24 -14.66 -32.60 3.47
C SER A 24 -15.85 -31.87 2.83
N VAL A 25 -16.01 -30.56 3.10
CA VAL A 25 -17.08 -29.74 2.50
C VAL A 25 -16.90 -29.58 0.99
N TYR A 26 -15.72 -29.21 0.51
CA TYR A 26 -15.49 -29.04 -0.94
C TYR A 26 -15.36 -30.38 -1.67
N GLY A 27 -14.87 -31.43 -1.02
CA GLY A 27 -14.79 -32.78 -1.55
C GLY A 27 -16.16 -33.41 -1.75
N ALA A 28 -17.15 -33.07 -0.92
CA ALA A 28 -18.55 -33.45 -1.12
C ALA A 28 -19.23 -32.75 -2.32
N ILE A 29 -18.66 -31.62 -2.79
CA ILE A 29 -19.21 -30.82 -3.91
C ILE A 29 -18.47 -31.11 -5.23
N PHE A 30 -17.15 -31.25 -5.18
CA PHE A 30 -16.28 -31.35 -6.36
C PHE A 30 -15.56 -32.71 -6.51
N GLY A 31 -15.69 -33.61 -5.53
CA GLY A 31 -14.91 -34.85 -5.41
C GLY A 31 -13.62 -34.63 -4.57
N PRO A 32 -13.26 -35.57 -3.68
CA PRO A 32 -12.20 -35.37 -2.68
C PRO A 32 -10.81 -35.21 -3.31
N ASP A 33 -10.48 -36.00 -4.33
CA ASP A 33 -9.15 -36.05 -4.96
C ASP A 33 -8.89 -34.88 -5.93
N THR A 34 -9.78 -33.88 -5.99
CA THR A 34 -9.67 -32.76 -6.92
C THR A 34 -8.81 -31.62 -6.38
N GLY A 35 -8.08 -30.96 -7.28
CA GLY A 35 -7.41 -29.69 -6.97
C GLY A 35 -8.38 -28.56 -6.60
N TRP A 36 -9.67 -28.67 -6.96
CA TRP A 36 -10.70 -27.76 -6.47
C TRP A 36 -10.98 -27.97 -4.99
N ALA A 37 -11.16 -29.21 -4.52
CA ALA A 37 -11.37 -29.50 -3.11
C ALA A 37 -10.17 -29.03 -2.25
N TRP A 38 -8.96 -29.45 -2.61
CA TRP A 38 -7.75 -29.06 -1.87
C TRP A 38 -7.39 -27.57 -2.01
N GLY A 39 -7.50 -27.01 -3.22
CA GLY A 39 -7.19 -25.60 -3.50
C GLY A 39 -8.15 -24.64 -2.79
N LEU A 40 -9.46 -24.90 -2.83
CA LEU A 40 -10.45 -24.08 -2.11
C LEU A 40 -10.31 -24.23 -0.59
N SER A 41 -9.86 -25.37 -0.09
CA SER A 41 -9.57 -25.56 1.34
C SER A 41 -8.42 -24.68 1.82
N ILE A 42 -7.33 -24.58 1.03
CA ILE A 42 -6.22 -23.66 1.29
C ILE A 42 -6.72 -22.21 1.23
N VAL A 43 -7.55 -21.85 0.23
CA VAL A 43 -8.11 -20.51 0.08
C VAL A 43 -8.97 -20.11 1.29
N SER A 44 -9.87 -20.99 1.72
CA SER A 44 -10.80 -20.73 2.83
C SER A 44 -10.11 -20.73 4.20
N LEU A 45 -9.05 -21.52 4.39
CA LEU A 45 -8.14 -21.38 5.54
C LEU A 45 -7.52 -19.97 5.59
N VAL A 46 -6.99 -19.46 4.46
CA VAL A 46 -6.42 -18.11 4.40
C VAL A 46 -7.46 -17.06 4.77
N ILE A 47 -8.67 -17.16 4.20
CA ILE A 47 -9.77 -16.22 4.48
C ILE A 47 -10.16 -16.26 5.96
N LEU A 48 -10.31 -17.45 6.56
CA LEU A 48 -10.64 -17.64 7.98
C LEU A 48 -9.58 -17.01 8.88
N ILE A 49 -8.30 -17.35 8.69
CA ILE A 49 -7.19 -16.79 9.49
C ILE A 49 -7.14 -15.27 9.34
N ARG A 50 -7.32 -14.75 8.12
CA ARG A 50 -7.35 -13.31 7.85
C ARG A 50 -8.49 -12.60 8.57
N ILE A 51 -9.68 -13.18 8.58
CA ILE A 51 -10.86 -12.66 9.30
C ILE A 51 -10.59 -12.62 10.81
N CYS A 52 -10.10 -13.71 11.40
CA CYS A 52 -9.74 -13.77 12.83
C CYS A 52 -8.69 -12.70 13.21
N LEU A 53 -7.76 -12.38 12.30
CA LEU A 53 -6.72 -11.37 12.51
C LEU A 53 -7.17 -9.91 12.21
N ILE A 54 -8.39 -9.66 11.71
CA ILE A 54 -8.88 -8.28 11.42
C ILE A 54 -8.71 -7.31 12.61
N PRO A 55 -9.05 -7.65 13.87
CA PRO A 55 -8.87 -6.73 15.01
C PRO A 55 -7.40 -6.33 15.24
N LEU A 56 -6.47 -7.25 14.95
CA LEU A 56 -5.03 -7.04 15.05
C LEU A 56 -4.50 -6.22 13.87
N PHE A 57 -4.96 -6.48 12.64
CA PHE A 57 -4.68 -5.63 11.48
C PHE A 57 -5.19 -4.19 11.67
N VAL A 58 -6.36 -4.00 12.29
CA VAL A 58 -6.89 -2.66 12.61
C VAL A 58 -5.99 -1.92 13.63
N LYS A 59 -5.42 -2.61 14.62
CA LYS A 59 -4.42 -2.03 15.53
C LYS A 59 -3.13 -1.65 14.79
N GLN A 60 -2.64 -2.52 13.89
CA GLN A 60 -1.45 -2.25 13.06
C GLN A 60 -1.65 -1.03 12.14
N ILE A 61 -2.78 -0.93 11.43
CA ILE A 61 -3.10 0.20 10.56
C ILE A 61 -3.11 1.53 11.33
N LYS A 62 -3.61 1.55 12.58
CA LYS A 62 -3.53 2.74 13.44
C LYS A 62 -2.09 3.15 13.74
N ALA A 63 -1.22 2.20 14.10
CA ALA A 63 0.20 2.46 14.36
C ALA A 63 0.95 2.95 13.09
N THR A 64 0.68 2.36 11.93
CA THR A 64 1.25 2.83 10.65
C THR A 64 0.81 4.26 10.32
N ARG A 65 -0.41 4.68 10.68
CA ARG A 65 -0.85 6.06 10.48
C ARG A 65 -0.24 7.05 11.47
N ALA A 66 -0.01 6.66 12.72
CA ALA A 66 0.73 7.50 13.66
C ALA A 66 2.12 7.86 13.09
N MET A 67 2.83 6.86 12.54
CA MET A 67 4.10 7.07 11.82
C MET A 67 3.96 7.98 10.60
N GLN A 68 2.84 7.89 9.85
CA GLN A 68 2.59 8.78 8.71
C GLN A 68 2.29 10.23 9.13
N THR A 69 1.61 10.47 10.25
CA THR A 69 1.39 11.83 10.77
C THR A 69 2.66 12.53 11.25
N LEU A 70 3.75 11.78 11.51
CA LEU A 70 5.05 12.35 11.88
C LEU A 70 5.93 12.76 10.68
N GLN A 71 5.51 12.45 9.44
CA GLN A 71 6.28 12.79 8.23
C GLN A 71 6.73 14.25 8.08
N PRO A 72 5.93 15.29 8.41
CA PRO A 72 6.42 16.67 8.36
C PRO A 72 7.51 16.96 9.40
N GLU A 73 7.41 16.43 10.62
CA GLU A 73 8.44 16.63 11.66
C GLU A 73 9.72 15.84 11.32
N MET A 74 9.58 14.60 10.84
CA MET A 74 10.70 13.83 10.28
C MET A 74 11.40 14.59 9.15
N LYS A 75 10.65 15.28 8.28
CA LYS A 75 11.21 16.12 7.21
C LYS A 75 12.03 17.30 7.77
N LYS A 76 11.50 18.04 8.74
CA LYS A 76 12.21 19.14 9.41
C LYS A 76 13.51 18.68 10.06
N ILE A 77 13.52 17.50 10.71
CA ILE A 77 14.74 16.90 11.30
C ILE A 77 15.73 16.51 10.18
N GLN A 78 15.27 15.90 9.08
CA GLN A 78 16.13 15.55 7.96
C GLN A 78 16.75 16.78 7.26
N GLU A 79 16.02 17.89 7.17
CA GLU A 79 16.50 19.14 6.58
C GLU A 79 17.46 19.87 7.53
N ARG A 80 17.11 19.99 8.83
CA ARG A 80 17.96 20.61 9.87
C ARG A 80 19.30 19.90 10.06
N TYR A 81 19.30 18.56 10.08
CA TYR A 81 20.50 17.74 10.28
C TYR A 81 20.95 17.05 9.00
N LYS A 82 20.79 17.69 7.84
CA LYS A 82 21.12 17.11 6.51
C LYS A 82 22.56 16.57 6.43
N ASN A 83 23.49 17.29 7.06
CA ASN A 83 24.94 17.01 7.02
C ASN A 83 25.43 16.16 8.20
N ASP A 84 24.64 16.01 9.27
CA ASP A 84 24.98 15.21 10.46
C ASP A 84 24.05 14.00 10.54
N LYS A 85 24.52 12.87 10.00
CA LYS A 85 23.75 11.62 9.98
C LYS A 85 23.56 10.99 11.36
N GLN A 86 24.42 11.29 12.33
CA GLN A 86 24.30 10.75 13.68
C GLN A 86 23.20 11.50 14.43
N ARG A 87 23.29 12.84 14.54
CA ARG A 87 22.22 13.64 15.18
C ARG A 87 20.88 13.54 14.47
N GLN A 88 20.89 13.40 13.14
CA GLN A 88 19.68 13.07 12.38
C GLN A 88 19.02 11.77 12.87
N SER A 89 19.80 10.74 13.20
CA SER A 89 19.26 9.47 13.73
C SER A 89 18.79 9.61 15.18
N GLU A 90 19.56 10.33 16.01
CA GLU A 90 19.26 10.56 17.43
C GLU A 90 17.97 11.37 17.62
N GLU A 91 17.81 12.51 16.92
CA GLU A 91 16.61 13.35 16.99
C GLU A 91 15.39 12.65 16.35
N MET A 92 15.57 11.85 15.29
CA MET A 92 14.48 11.00 14.77
C MET A 92 14.02 9.95 15.79
N MET A 93 14.94 9.31 16.52
CA MET A 93 14.58 8.36 17.58
C MET A 93 13.94 9.06 18.78
N LYS A 94 14.37 10.28 19.11
CA LYS A 94 13.77 11.12 20.15
C LYS A 94 12.34 11.51 19.80
N LEU A 95 12.07 11.99 18.58
CA LEU A 95 10.73 12.24 18.06
C LEU A 95 9.83 10.99 18.19
N TYR A 96 10.32 9.81 17.82
CA TYR A 96 9.57 8.55 17.98
C TYR A 96 9.24 8.23 19.44
N LYS A 97 10.13 8.52 20.39
CA LYS A 97 9.90 8.31 21.83
C LYS A 97 8.90 9.32 22.39
N GLU A 98 9.08 10.60 22.12
CA GLU A 98 8.21 11.69 22.58
C GLU A 98 6.77 11.55 22.07
N THR A 99 6.61 10.99 20.86
CA THR A 99 5.30 10.75 20.22
C THR A 99 4.76 9.32 20.42
N GLY A 100 5.39 8.51 21.28
CA GLY A 100 4.98 7.13 21.59
C GLY A 100 4.92 6.18 20.39
N THR A 101 5.55 6.51 19.26
CA THR A 101 5.35 5.87 17.96
C THR A 101 6.53 4.97 17.60
N ASN A 102 6.35 3.66 17.70
CA ASN A 102 7.41 2.67 17.47
C ASN A 102 7.55 2.30 15.98
N PRO A 103 8.74 2.46 15.34
CA PRO A 103 8.95 2.03 13.96
C PRO A 103 8.78 0.52 13.73
N LEU A 104 9.04 -0.32 14.74
CA LEU A 104 8.86 -1.78 14.65
C LEU A 104 7.38 -2.20 14.57
N SER A 105 6.43 -1.33 14.94
CA SER A 105 5.00 -1.60 14.72
C SER A 105 4.64 -1.76 13.24
N SER A 106 5.51 -1.35 12.31
CA SER A 106 5.36 -1.55 10.87
C SER A 106 5.70 -2.96 10.37
N CYS A 107 6.56 -3.72 11.06
CA CYS A 107 6.89 -5.11 10.70
C CYS A 107 6.05 -6.16 11.46
N LEU A 108 5.28 -5.73 12.48
CA LEU A 108 4.32 -6.56 13.21
C LEU A 108 3.33 -7.37 12.33
N PRO A 109 2.88 -6.91 11.14
CA PRO A 109 2.05 -7.75 10.24
C PRO A 109 2.74 -9.04 9.80
N ILE A 110 4.07 -9.00 9.58
CA ILE A 110 4.87 -10.16 9.16
C ILE A 110 5.03 -11.13 10.33
N LEU A 111 5.36 -10.61 11.51
CA LEU A 111 5.53 -11.41 12.74
C LEU A 111 4.23 -12.08 13.20
N ALA A 112 3.08 -11.42 13.02
CA ALA A 112 1.77 -12.00 13.35
C ALA A 112 1.30 -13.07 12.34
N GLN A 113 1.84 -13.08 11.11
CA GLN A 113 1.45 -14.02 10.06
C GLN A 113 2.42 -15.20 9.90
N SER A 114 3.70 -15.05 10.28
CA SER A 114 4.69 -16.11 10.10
C SER A 114 4.36 -17.46 10.77
N PRO A 115 3.71 -17.56 11.96
CA PRO A 115 3.39 -18.86 12.54
C PRO A 115 2.40 -19.67 11.69
N PHE A 116 1.39 -19.00 11.12
CA PHE A 116 0.41 -19.61 10.22
C PHE A 116 1.03 -20.02 8.89
N PHE A 117 1.97 -19.22 8.36
CA PHE A 117 2.74 -19.61 7.17
C PHE A 117 3.59 -20.87 7.44
N PHE A 118 4.35 -20.92 8.55
CA PHE A 118 5.17 -22.08 8.87
C PHE A 118 4.33 -23.34 9.09
N ALA A 119 3.21 -23.25 9.81
CA ALA A 119 2.29 -24.36 10.02
C ALA A 119 1.74 -24.93 8.70
N LEU A 120 1.24 -24.07 7.80
CA LEU A 120 0.72 -24.50 6.50
C LEU A 120 1.82 -25.00 5.55
N TYR A 121 2.99 -24.35 5.56
CA TYR A 121 4.16 -24.82 4.82
C TYR A 121 4.58 -26.22 5.28
N HIS A 122 4.52 -26.52 6.58
CA HIS A 122 4.81 -27.84 7.12
C HIS A 122 3.84 -28.90 6.58
N VAL A 123 2.52 -28.62 6.58
CA VAL A 123 1.50 -29.52 6.01
C VAL A 123 1.75 -29.76 4.52
N LEU A 124 1.89 -28.70 3.73
CA LEU A 124 1.97 -28.82 2.27
C LEU A 124 3.33 -29.34 1.79
N ASN A 125 4.42 -29.08 2.52
CA ASN A 125 5.71 -29.69 2.23
C ASN A 125 5.79 -31.15 2.70
N GLY A 126 5.08 -31.54 3.77
CA GLY A 126 4.90 -32.94 4.14
C GLY A 126 4.22 -33.73 3.02
N ILE A 127 3.10 -33.23 2.51
CA ILE A 127 2.40 -33.79 1.35
C ILE A 127 3.33 -33.92 0.12
N ALA A 128 4.14 -32.89 -0.16
CA ALA A 128 5.14 -32.86 -1.24
C ALA A 128 6.37 -33.77 -1.05
N SER A 129 6.55 -34.31 0.16
CA SER A 129 7.62 -35.22 0.58
C SER A 129 7.11 -36.63 0.94
N ASN A 130 5.82 -36.91 0.75
CA ASN A 130 5.15 -38.15 1.15
C ASN A 130 5.19 -38.43 2.67
N ASP A 131 4.87 -37.42 3.48
CA ASP A 131 4.88 -37.47 4.95
C ASP A 131 3.55 -36.98 5.55
N THR A 132 3.09 -37.65 6.61
CA THR A 132 1.79 -37.43 7.27
C THR A 132 1.89 -36.38 8.37
N ILE A 133 1.33 -35.19 8.14
CA ILE A 133 1.49 -34.03 9.03
C ILE A 133 0.18 -33.63 9.72
N GLY A 134 0.22 -33.57 11.06
CA GLY A 134 -0.92 -33.13 11.88
C GLY A 134 -2.03 -34.17 11.87
N VAL A 135 -3.17 -33.85 11.24
CA VAL A 135 -4.28 -34.81 11.03
C VAL A 135 -4.37 -35.35 9.59
N ILE A 136 -3.41 -35.04 8.72
CA ILE A 136 -3.33 -35.61 7.36
C ILE A 136 -2.83 -37.06 7.47
N ASN A 137 -3.75 -38.02 7.37
CA ASN A 137 -3.46 -39.45 7.27
C ASN A 137 -3.17 -39.89 5.83
N ASP A 138 -2.80 -41.16 5.63
CA ASP A 138 -2.37 -41.71 4.34
C ASP A 138 -3.39 -41.51 3.21
N ARG A 139 -4.70 -41.65 3.51
CA ARG A 139 -5.78 -41.43 2.53
C ARG A 139 -5.88 -39.97 2.10
N LEU A 140 -5.73 -39.05 3.05
CA LEU A 140 -5.71 -37.61 2.76
C LEU A 140 -4.41 -37.19 2.06
N LEU A 141 -3.29 -37.83 2.37
CA LEU A 141 -2.00 -37.65 1.69
C LEU A 141 -2.08 -38.08 0.21
N GLU A 142 -2.59 -39.29 -0.05
CA GLU A 142 -2.82 -39.81 -1.40
C GLU A 142 -3.80 -38.92 -2.20
N SER A 143 -4.91 -38.52 -1.56
CA SER A 143 -5.89 -37.58 -2.14
C SER A 143 -5.25 -36.23 -2.52
N ALA A 144 -4.39 -35.69 -1.65
CA ALA A 144 -3.69 -34.42 -1.88
C ALA A 144 -2.59 -34.52 -2.96
N GLN A 145 -1.98 -35.69 -3.16
CA GLN A 145 -1.00 -35.91 -4.22
C GLN A 145 -1.67 -36.01 -5.60
N LYS A 146 -2.86 -36.62 -5.69
CA LYS A 146 -3.71 -36.65 -6.90
C LYS A 146 -4.31 -35.28 -7.28
N ALA A 147 -4.28 -34.31 -6.37
CA ALA A 147 -4.99 -33.04 -6.53
C ALA A 147 -4.29 -32.07 -7.52
N HIS A 148 -4.78 -32.01 -8.76
CA HIS A 148 -4.24 -31.13 -9.81
C HIS A 148 -4.89 -29.74 -9.85
N ILE A 149 -4.09 -28.69 -9.71
CA ILE A 149 -4.51 -27.28 -9.81
C ILE A 149 -3.96 -26.68 -11.11
N PHE A 150 -4.87 -26.30 -12.02
CA PHE A 150 -4.54 -25.83 -13.38
C PHE A 150 -3.61 -26.77 -14.17
N GLY A 151 -3.70 -28.08 -13.91
CA GLY A 151 -2.85 -29.11 -14.54
C GLY A 151 -1.59 -29.48 -13.77
N ALA A 152 -1.21 -28.75 -12.71
CA ALA A 152 -0.05 -29.07 -11.88
C ALA A 152 -0.45 -29.73 -10.54
N PRO A 153 0.19 -30.83 -10.10
CA PRO A 153 -0.12 -31.47 -8.82
C PRO A 153 0.21 -30.56 -7.64
N LEU A 154 -0.65 -30.52 -6.62
CA LEU A 154 -0.48 -29.73 -5.40
C LEU A 154 0.88 -29.96 -4.71
N ALA A 155 1.34 -31.22 -4.77
CA ALA A 155 2.57 -31.76 -4.20
C ALA A 155 3.85 -31.44 -5.00
N ALA A 156 3.73 -31.07 -6.28
CA ALA A 156 4.89 -30.89 -7.17
C ALA A 156 5.62 -29.56 -6.92
N LYS A 157 6.94 -29.55 -7.16
CA LYS A 157 7.83 -28.39 -7.14
C LYS A 157 8.39 -28.13 -8.54
N PHE A 158 8.72 -26.89 -8.89
CA PHE A 158 9.35 -26.56 -10.19
C PHE A 158 10.68 -27.29 -10.41
N THR A 159 11.39 -27.60 -9.32
CA THR A 159 12.68 -28.29 -9.29
C THR A 159 12.56 -29.83 -9.22
N ASP A 160 11.36 -30.41 -9.18
CA ASP A 160 11.19 -31.87 -9.24
C ASP A 160 11.55 -32.43 -10.63
N GLY A 161 12.01 -33.68 -10.66
CA GLY A 161 12.34 -34.41 -11.90
C GLY A 161 11.11 -35.04 -12.58
N SER A 162 11.25 -35.40 -13.85
CA SER A 162 10.16 -35.95 -14.69
C SER A 162 9.50 -37.17 -14.04
N SER A 163 10.27 -38.16 -13.60
CA SER A 163 9.75 -39.38 -12.97
C SER A 163 8.88 -39.13 -11.73
N LYS A 164 9.17 -38.08 -10.93
CA LYS A 164 8.33 -37.71 -9.78
C LYS A 164 7.04 -36.99 -10.23
N VAL A 165 7.12 -36.14 -11.25
CA VAL A 165 5.96 -35.39 -11.76
C VAL A 165 5.01 -36.31 -12.55
N GLU A 166 5.55 -37.28 -13.28
CA GLU A 166 4.82 -38.36 -13.94
C GLU A 166 4.15 -39.31 -12.92
N ALA A 167 4.84 -39.67 -11.83
CA ALA A 167 4.25 -40.44 -10.72
C ALA A 167 3.14 -39.67 -9.98
N LEU A 168 3.10 -38.34 -10.07
CA LEU A 168 2.01 -37.50 -9.59
C LEU A 168 0.90 -37.27 -10.64
N GLY A 169 1.01 -37.83 -11.85
CA GLY A 169 -0.02 -37.78 -12.90
C GLY A 169 0.05 -36.60 -13.88
N SER A 170 1.17 -35.85 -13.91
CA SER A 170 1.32 -34.59 -14.65
C SER A 170 2.49 -34.62 -15.63
N SER A 171 2.51 -33.69 -16.60
CA SER A 171 3.74 -33.39 -17.34
C SER A 171 4.64 -32.43 -16.56
N LEU A 172 5.95 -32.47 -16.87
CA LEU A 172 6.94 -31.53 -16.35
C LEU A 172 6.70 -30.08 -16.85
N THR A 173 6.04 -29.94 -18.01
CA THR A 173 5.71 -28.64 -18.61
C THR A 173 4.63 -27.93 -17.81
N ASP A 174 3.57 -28.63 -17.40
CA ASP A 174 2.43 -28.04 -16.68
C ASP A 174 2.87 -27.48 -15.32
N VAL A 175 3.64 -28.27 -14.55
CA VAL A 175 4.22 -27.82 -13.26
C VAL A 175 5.07 -26.56 -13.44
N ARG A 176 5.90 -26.51 -14.48
CA ARG A 176 6.79 -25.36 -14.75
C ARG A 176 6.01 -24.12 -15.19
N VAL A 177 5.04 -24.27 -16.09
CA VAL A 177 4.20 -23.18 -16.60
C VAL A 177 3.30 -22.62 -15.48
N VAL A 178 2.58 -23.48 -14.75
CA VAL A 178 1.73 -23.06 -13.63
C VAL A 178 2.53 -22.37 -12.54
N THR A 179 3.69 -22.92 -12.15
CA THR A 179 4.57 -22.31 -11.14
C THR A 179 5.10 -20.95 -11.61
N ALA A 180 5.56 -20.83 -12.86
CA ALA A 180 6.02 -19.56 -13.41
C ALA A 180 4.91 -18.50 -13.44
N ILE A 181 3.70 -18.87 -13.86
CA ILE A 181 2.52 -17.98 -13.84
C ILE A 181 2.19 -17.56 -12.40
N MET A 182 2.18 -18.47 -11.42
CA MET A 182 1.94 -18.13 -10.02
C MET A 182 3.00 -17.17 -9.47
N ILE A 183 4.29 -17.41 -9.74
CA ILE A 183 5.40 -16.53 -9.32
C ILE A 183 5.26 -15.13 -9.93
N VAL A 184 4.89 -15.03 -11.21
CA VAL A 184 4.65 -13.74 -11.90
C VAL A 184 3.45 -13.02 -11.29
N LEU A 185 2.31 -13.70 -11.07
CA LEU A 185 1.11 -13.12 -10.45
C LEU A 185 1.35 -12.69 -9.00
N MET A 186 2.09 -13.49 -8.21
CA MET A 186 2.52 -13.14 -6.85
C MET A 186 3.41 -11.90 -6.85
N SER A 187 4.40 -11.85 -7.74
CA SER A 187 5.32 -10.71 -7.89
C SER A 187 4.59 -9.45 -8.31
N PHE A 188 3.70 -9.53 -9.30
CA PHE A 188 2.90 -8.41 -9.79
C PHE A 188 1.93 -7.89 -8.72
N SER A 189 1.17 -8.77 -8.05
CA SER A 189 0.20 -8.37 -7.02
C SER A 189 0.90 -7.76 -5.79
N GLN A 190 2.05 -8.29 -5.37
CA GLN A 190 2.86 -7.71 -4.30
C GLN A 190 3.44 -6.34 -4.70
N PHE A 191 4.05 -6.24 -5.89
CA PHE A 191 4.57 -4.97 -6.41
C PHE A 191 3.48 -3.91 -6.55
N TYR A 192 2.31 -4.28 -7.09
CA TYR A 192 1.15 -3.39 -7.20
C TYR A 192 0.67 -2.91 -5.84
N THR A 193 0.52 -3.82 -4.86
CA THR A 193 0.06 -3.48 -3.50
C THR A 193 1.04 -2.53 -2.79
N GLN A 194 2.34 -2.83 -2.86
CA GLN A 194 3.39 -2.00 -2.28
C GLN A 194 3.49 -0.64 -2.97
N ARG A 195 3.44 -0.59 -4.31
CA ARG A 195 3.39 0.66 -5.09
C ARG A 195 2.15 1.48 -4.78
N GLN A 196 0.99 0.84 -4.58
CA GLN A 196 -0.26 1.51 -4.24
C GLN A 196 -0.16 2.19 -2.87
N LEU A 197 0.37 1.50 -1.86
CA LEU A 197 0.62 2.06 -0.53
C LEU A 197 1.60 3.26 -0.60
N MET A 198 2.72 3.12 -1.31
CA MET A 198 3.72 4.18 -1.48
C MET A 198 3.17 5.43 -2.18
N THR A 199 2.39 5.25 -3.26
CA THR A 199 1.95 6.37 -4.12
C THR A 199 0.67 7.07 -3.68
N LYS A 200 -0.20 6.41 -2.89
CA LYS A 200 -1.47 6.98 -2.44
C LYS A 200 -1.45 7.53 -1.01
N ASN A 201 -0.62 6.98 -0.12
CA ASN A 201 -0.67 7.27 1.32
C ASN A 201 0.56 8.03 1.87
N VAL A 202 1.57 8.34 1.05
CA VAL A 202 2.80 9.01 1.52
C VAL A 202 3.20 10.17 0.60
N ASP A 203 3.69 11.26 1.19
CA ASP A 203 4.42 12.30 0.45
C ASP A 203 5.83 11.80 0.10
N THR A 204 6.07 11.58 -1.20
CA THR A 204 7.35 11.10 -1.72
C THR A 204 8.50 12.11 -1.65
N THR A 205 8.25 13.35 -1.20
CA THR A 205 9.34 14.34 -0.99
C THR A 205 10.23 14.00 0.21
N VAL A 206 9.76 13.22 1.19
CA VAL A 206 10.54 12.87 2.39
C VAL A 206 11.27 11.53 2.22
N LYS A 207 12.59 11.58 2.09
CA LYS A 207 13.45 10.38 1.99
C LYS A 207 13.78 9.82 3.37
N THR A 208 12.77 9.44 4.16
CA THR A 208 12.98 8.78 5.45
C THR A 208 13.64 7.40 5.27
N PRO A 209 14.43 6.90 6.24
CA PRO A 209 14.96 5.54 6.20
C PRO A 209 13.86 4.48 6.05
N PHE A 210 12.69 4.71 6.67
CA PHE A 210 11.49 3.90 6.50
C PHE A 210 11.02 3.84 5.03
N MET A 211 10.94 4.98 4.34
CA MET A 211 10.57 5.03 2.92
C MET A 211 11.62 4.38 2.01
N GLN A 212 12.91 4.47 2.36
CA GLN A 212 13.97 3.77 1.65
C GLN A 212 13.85 2.24 1.82
N GLN A 213 13.64 1.76 3.05
CA GLN A 213 13.38 0.35 3.36
C GLN A 213 12.12 -0.16 2.63
N GLN A 214 11.03 0.62 2.64
CA GLN A 214 9.79 0.24 1.96
C GLN A 214 9.94 0.22 0.42
N LYS A 215 10.70 1.16 -0.15
CA LYS A 215 11.05 1.14 -1.59
C LYS A 215 11.94 -0.06 -1.94
N MET A 216 12.96 -0.35 -1.13
CA MET A 216 13.85 -1.51 -1.34
C MET A 216 13.04 -2.81 -1.36
N LEU A 217 12.16 -2.99 -0.36
CA LEU A 217 11.31 -4.18 -0.22
C LEU A 217 10.38 -4.39 -1.44
N MET A 218 9.96 -3.31 -2.12
CA MET A 218 9.16 -3.37 -3.35
C MET A 218 9.87 -4.07 -4.53
N TYR A 219 11.20 -3.94 -4.61
CA TYR A 219 12.01 -4.56 -5.67
C TYR A 219 12.62 -5.89 -5.23
N VAL A 220 12.89 -6.06 -3.93
CA VAL A 220 13.40 -7.32 -3.37
C VAL A 220 12.35 -8.43 -3.42
N PHE A 221 11.08 -8.17 -3.10
CA PHE A 221 10.06 -9.23 -3.07
C PHE A 221 9.85 -9.97 -4.41
N PRO A 222 9.75 -9.31 -5.60
CA PRO A 222 9.71 -10.01 -6.88
C PRO A 222 10.91 -10.95 -7.13
N VAL A 223 12.12 -10.51 -6.81
CA VAL A 223 13.34 -11.33 -6.95
C VAL A 223 13.32 -12.49 -5.95
N MET A 224 12.86 -12.25 -4.73
CA MET A 224 12.67 -13.28 -3.70
C MET A 224 11.66 -14.35 -4.16
N PHE A 225 10.54 -13.98 -4.79
CA PHE A 225 9.59 -14.95 -5.34
C PHE A 225 10.15 -15.71 -6.54
N ALA A 226 10.95 -15.08 -7.40
CA ALA A 226 11.62 -15.78 -8.51
C ALA A 226 12.62 -16.84 -8.01
N VAL A 227 13.43 -16.52 -6.99
CA VAL A 227 14.48 -17.41 -6.47
C VAL A 227 13.96 -18.47 -5.51
N PHE A 228 13.06 -18.12 -4.58
CA PHE A 228 12.55 -19.07 -3.58
C PHE A 228 11.28 -19.80 -4.04
N GLY A 229 10.44 -19.18 -4.89
CA GLY A 229 9.17 -19.76 -5.34
C GLY A 229 9.30 -21.10 -6.06
N ILE A 230 10.37 -21.29 -6.84
CA ILE A 230 10.65 -22.55 -7.55
C ILE A 230 10.93 -23.74 -6.62
N ASN A 231 11.30 -23.48 -5.36
CA ASN A 231 11.61 -24.51 -4.36
C ASN A 231 10.38 -24.91 -3.51
N PHE A 232 9.25 -24.21 -3.67
CA PHE A 232 8.03 -24.48 -2.91
C PHE A 232 7.02 -25.33 -3.71
N PRO A 233 6.22 -26.18 -3.04
CA PRO A 233 5.13 -26.92 -3.69
C PRO A 233 4.08 -25.97 -4.29
N VAL A 234 3.40 -26.39 -5.35
CA VAL A 234 2.28 -25.64 -5.98
C VAL A 234 1.23 -25.20 -4.96
N GLY A 235 0.87 -26.05 -3.98
CA GLY A 235 -0.06 -25.66 -2.91
C GLY A 235 0.39 -24.46 -2.06
N VAL A 236 1.70 -24.31 -1.83
CA VAL A 236 2.26 -23.16 -1.08
C VAL A 236 2.20 -21.89 -1.92
N LEU A 237 2.33 -22.00 -3.25
CA LEU A 237 2.14 -20.88 -4.17
C LEU A 237 0.66 -20.46 -4.26
N VAL A 238 -0.28 -21.41 -4.21
CA VAL A 238 -1.73 -21.14 -4.10
C VAL A 238 -2.06 -20.38 -2.81
N TYR A 239 -1.51 -20.81 -1.67
CA TYR A 239 -1.59 -20.04 -0.41
C TYR A 239 -1.07 -18.61 -0.59
N TRP A 240 0.09 -18.44 -1.23
CA TRP A 240 0.75 -17.15 -1.31
C TRP A 240 0.04 -16.19 -2.28
N LEU A 241 -0.44 -16.68 -3.42
CA LEU A 241 -1.26 -15.92 -4.35
C LEU A 241 -2.56 -15.45 -3.68
N THR A 242 -3.26 -16.35 -2.98
CA THR A 242 -4.47 -16.01 -2.19
C THR A 242 -4.14 -14.96 -1.12
N THR A 243 -3.03 -15.15 -0.42
CA THR A 243 -2.52 -14.25 0.61
C THR A 243 -2.24 -12.84 0.06
N ASN A 244 -1.69 -12.73 -1.15
CA ASN A 244 -1.45 -11.45 -1.82
C ASN A 244 -2.76 -10.82 -2.32
N VAL A 245 -3.65 -11.59 -2.96
CA VAL A 245 -4.96 -11.11 -3.43
C VAL A 245 -5.80 -10.57 -2.27
N TRP A 246 -5.86 -11.30 -1.14
CA TRP A 246 -6.49 -10.80 0.08
C TRP A 246 -5.85 -9.49 0.56
N THR A 247 -4.51 -9.43 0.64
CA THR A 247 -3.81 -8.22 1.09
C THR A 247 -4.14 -7.03 0.19
N MET A 248 -4.17 -7.24 -1.14
CA MET A 248 -4.53 -6.22 -2.12
C MET A 248 -5.98 -5.74 -1.95
N ALA A 249 -6.94 -6.66 -1.77
CA ALA A 249 -8.34 -6.33 -1.52
C ALA A 249 -8.55 -5.56 -0.20
N GLN A 250 -7.96 -6.07 0.90
CA GLN A 250 -7.96 -5.42 2.21
C GLN A 250 -7.34 -4.02 2.12
N GLN A 251 -6.21 -3.86 1.42
CA GLN A 251 -5.53 -2.58 1.25
C GLN A 251 -6.37 -1.58 0.44
N MET A 252 -7.01 -2.02 -0.64
CA MET A 252 -7.91 -1.17 -1.43
C MET A 252 -9.12 -0.71 -0.61
N TYR A 253 -9.72 -1.60 0.20
CA TYR A 253 -10.81 -1.26 1.11
C TYR A 253 -10.36 -0.25 2.19
N VAL A 254 -9.22 -0.51 2.85
CA VAL A 254 -8.68 0.36 3.91
C VAL A 254 -8.34 1.76 3.38
N ILE A 255 -7.67 1.86 2.22
CA ILE A 255 -7.37 3.16 1.58
C ILE A 255 -8.66 3.90 1.20
N ARG A 256 -9.66 3.20 0.64
CA ARG A 256 -10.91 3.82 0.16
C ARG A 256 -11.78 4.38 1.28
N ASN A 257 -11.89 3.63 2.39
CA ASN A 257 -12.84 3.93 3.47
C ASN A 257 -12.19 4.67 4.66
N ASN A 258 -10.86 4.65 4.77
CA ASN A 258 -10.16 5.18 5.94
C ASN A 258 -8.73 5.65 5.54
N PRO A 259 -8.61 6.71 4.73
CA PRO A 259 -7.34 7.17 4.16
C PRO A 259 -6.39 7.79 5.20
N THR A 260 -5.10 7.84 4.87
CA THR A 260 -4.06 8.49 5.70
C THR A 260 -4.22 10.02 5.68
N PRO A 261 -4.22 10.72 6.84
CA PRO A 261 -4.26 12.18 6.88
C PRO A 261 -3.12 12.83 6.08
N GLY A 262 -3.41 13.92 5.39
CA GLY A 262 -2.46 14.65 4.53
C GLY A 262 -2.17 13.99 3.17
N SER A 263 -2.69 12.79 2.92
CA SER A 263 -2.43 12.06 1.68
C SER A 263 -3.35 12.44 0.51
N LYS A 264 -2.92 12.13 -0.72
CA LYS A 264 -3.77 12.25 -1.93
C LYS A 264 -5.04 11.39 -1.83
N ALA A 265 -4.99 10.26 -1.12
CA ALA A 265 -6.17 9.46 -0.82
C ALA A 265 -7.18 10.18 0.11
N GLN A 266 -6.70 10.98 1.08
CA GLN A 266 -7.59 11.81 1.89
C GLN A 266 -8.20 12.95 1.06
N ALA A 267 -7.43 13.62 0.21
CA ALA A 267 -7.94 14.66 -0.68
C ALA A 267 -9.13 14.17 -1.52
N ALA A 268 -8.93 13.05 -2.23
CA ALA A 268 -9.98 12.42 -3.05
C ALA A 268 -11.12 11.80 -2.23
N TYR A 269 -10.95 11.55 -0.92
CA TYR A 269 -12.04 11.17 -0.02
C TYR A 269 -12.86 12.40 0.40
N LEU A 270 -12.20 13.48 0.84
CA LEU A 270 -12.85 14.71 1.30
C LEU A 270 -13.61 15.42 0.17
N GLU A 271 -13.11 15.36 -1.07
CA GLU A 271 -13.84 15.87 -2.24
C GLU A 271 -15.16 15.10 -2.49
N ARG A 272 -15.14 13.77 -2.36
CA ARG A 272 -16.35 12.93 -2.47
C ARG A 272 -17.30 13.15 -1.30
N LEU A 273 -16.79 13.30 -0.08
CA LEU A 273 -17.58 13.61 1.10
C LEU A 273 -18.22 15.01 0.98
N HIS A 274 -17.47 16.01 0.50
CA HIS A 274 -17.99 17.36 0.26
C HIS A 274 -19.15 17.33 -0.74
N LYS A 275 -18.97 16.67 -1.89
CA LYS A 275 -20.04 16.48 -2.88
C LYS A 275 -21.29 15.80 -2.29
N HIS A 276 -21.12 14.69 -1.57
CA HIS A 276 -22.22 13.96 -0.92
C HIS A 276 -22.96 14.80 0.14
N VAL A 277 -22.21 15.49 1.01
CA VAL A 277 -22.76 16.34 2.08
C VAL A 277 -23.41 17.60 1.53
N THR A 278 -22.87 18.22 0.48
CA THR A 278 -23.51 19.37 -0.18
C THR A 278 -24.78 18.98 -0.96
N GLN A 279 -24.88 17.75 -1.47
CA GLN A 279 -26.08 17.26 -2.18
C GLN A 279 -27.23 16.83 -1.24
N HIS A 280 -26.93 16.37 -0.02
CA HIS A 280 -27.94 15.89 0.94
C HIS A 280 -28.06 16.73 2.22
N GLU A 281 -27.27 17.79 2.33
CA GLU A 281 -27.18 18.73 3.47
C GLU A 281 -26.82 18.07 4.81
N LYS A 282 -26.40 16.80 4.81
CA LYS A 282 -26.11 15.99 6.01
C LYS A 282 -25.13 14.85 5.74
N THR A 283 -24.41 14.45 6.78
CA THR A 283 -23.67 13.18 6.84
C THR A 283 -24.61 12.01 7.15
N ARG A 284 -24.57 10.92 6.36
CA ARG A 284 -25.39 9.72 6.58
C ARG A 284 -24.68 8.66 7.42
N GLY A 285 -23.41 8.39 7.14
CA GLY A 285 -22.68 7.24 7.69
C GLY A 285 -21.92 7.53 8.99
N ARG A 286 -21.85 6.55 9.90
CA ARG A 286 -21.04 6.63 11.15
C ARG A 286 -19.56 6.94 10.86
N GLY A 287 -19.01 6.45 9.75
CA GLY A 287 -17.65 6.77 9.29
C GLY A 287 -17.48 8.22 8.82
N GLU A 288 -18.48 8.77 8.13
CA GLU A 288 -18.49 10.19 7.73
C GLU A 288 -18.50 11.09 8.96
N LYS A 289 -19.41 10.81 9.91
CA LYS A 289 -19.51 11.56 11.17
C LYS A 289 -18.22 11.49 11.97
N ALA A 290 -17.60 10.31 12.08
CA ALA A 290 -16.31 10.16 12.76
C ALA A 290 -15.19 11.00 12.13
N ILE A 291 -15.16 11.13 10.79
CA ILE A 291 -14.17 11.93 10.07
C ILE A 291 -14.46 13.44 10.20
N VAL A 292 -15.72 13.87 10.05
CA VAL A 292 -16.11 15.26 10.27
C VAL A 292 -15.80 15.69 11.70
N LYS A 293 -16.16 14.88 12.70
CA LYS A 293 -15.83 15.10 14.12
C LYS A 293 -14.33 15.25 14.34
N ALA A 294 -13.51 14.37 13.76
CA ALA A 294 -12.05 14.44 13.87
C ALA A 294 -11.47 15.71 13.20
N ILE A 295 -12.04 16.17 12.09
CA ILE A 295 -11.62 17.41 11.43
C ILE A 295 -12.04 18.64 12.23
N VAL A 296 -13.27 18.66 12.77
CA VAL A 296 -13.76 19.76 13.62
C VAL A 296 -12.87 19.89 14.85
N ALA A 297 -12.62 18.78 15.57
CA ALA A 297 -11.82 18.73 16.80
C ALA A 297 -10.36 19.20 16.63
N LYS A 298 -9.77 19.08 15.43
CA LYS A 298 -8.42 19.62 15.14
C LYS A 298 -8.32 21.14 15.18
N GLY A 299 -9.43 21.88 15.06
CA GLY A 299 -9.42 23.35 15.07
C GLY A 299 -8.43 23.97 14.07
N ARG A 300 -7.31 24.50 14.57
CA ARG A 300 -6.23 25.12 13.79
C ARG A 300 -5.26 24.10 13.14
N ASP A 301 -5.17 22.89 13.68
CA ASP A 301 -4.21 21.83 13.28
C ASP A 301 -4.71 20.93 12.13
N ARG A 302 -5.73 21.42 11.41
CA ARG A 302 -6.24 20.81 10.17
C ARG A 302 -5.17 20.86 9.09
N ASN A 303 -4.96 19.77 8.33
CA ASN A 303 -4.14 19.83 7.12
C ASN A 303 -4.86 20.56 5.98
N ASP A 304 -4.17 20.90 4.89
CA ASP A 304 -4.72 21.79 3.87
C ASP A 304 -5.92 21.20 3.10
N PHE A 305 -6.04 19.88 3.00
CA PHE A 305 -7.24 19.23 2.46
C PHE A 305 -8.42 19.32 3.44
N GLU A 306 -8.14 19.21 4.74
CA GLU A 306 -9.13 19.38 5.82
C GLU A 306 -9.58 20.85 5.94
N ARG A 307 -8.68 21.82 5.77
CA ARG A 307 -9.02 23.26 5.65
C ARG A 307 -9.91 23.51 4.44
N LYS A 308 -9.51 23.01 3.25
CA LYS A 308 -10.29 23.15 2.00
C LYS A 308 -11.68 22.51 2.11
N PHE A 309 -11.80 21.36 2.78
CA PHE A 309 -13.07 20.70 3.04
C PHE A 309 -14.02 21.59 3.88
N ILE A 310 -13.55 22.10 5.02
CA ILE A 310 -14.37 22.97 5.89
C ILE A 310 -14.76 24.27 5.17
N ASN A 311 -13.81 24.97 4.54
CA ASN A 311 -14.10 26.19 3.81
C ASN A 311 -15.07 25.94 2.64
N GLY A 312 -15.02 24.76 2.02
CA GLY A 312 -15.95 24.31 0.99
C GLY A 312 -17.36 24.04 1.51
N LEU A 313 -17.52 23.59 2.76
CA LEU A 313 -18.83 23.49 3.41
C LEU A 313 -19.39 24.88 3.75
N THR A 314 -18.57 25.76 4.34
CA THR A 314 -18.99 27.14 4.67
C THR A 314 -19.44 27.90 3.41
N LYS A 315 -18.70 27.77 2.29
CA LYS A 315 -19.10 28.36 0.99
C LYS A 315 -20.38 27.75 0.40
N ALA A 316 -20.80 26.57 0.84
CA ALA A 316 -22.07 25.93 0.49
C ALA A 316 -23.20 26.22 1.49
N GLY A 317 -22.99 27.13 2.47
CA GLY A 317 -23.98 27.43 3.51
C GLY A 317 -24.12 26.32 4.57
N LEU A 318 -23.10 25.46 4.73
CA LEU A 318 -23.10 24.32 5.65
C LEU A 318 -22.05 24.45 6.76
N ALA A 319 -22.43 24.09 7.98
CA ALA A 319 -21.59 24.09 9.17
C ALA A 319 -21.31 22.65 9.67
N ALA A 320 -20.05 22.34 9.93
CA ALA A 320 -19.60 21.05 10.45
C ALA A 320 -19.55 21.06 11.99
N GLN A 321 -20.24 20.11 12.62
CA GLN A 321 -20.50 20.09 14.06
C GLN A 321 -19.56 19.14 14.84
N ALA A 322 -19.40 19.39 16.15
CA ALA A 322 -18.48 18.65 17.03
C ALA A 322 -18.93 17.20 17.35
N ASP A 323 -20.18 16.86 17.05
CA ASP A 323 -20.70 15.49 17.06
C ASP A 323 -20.39 14.71 15.76
N GLY A 324 -19.97 15.42 14.70
CA GLY A 324 -19.72 14.90 13.37
C GLY A 324 -20.86 15.08 12.36
N ASN A 325 -21.98 15.67 12.77
CA ASN A 325 -23.02 16.07 11.84
C ASN A 325 -22.55 17.26 10.96
N VAL A 326 -23.25 17.47 9.86
CA VAL A 326 -23.22 18.71 9.09
C VAL A 326 -24.66 19.20 8.97
N VAL A 327 -24.86 20.50 9.14
CA VAL A 327 -26.16 21.18 9.14
C VAL A 327 -26.10 22.44 8.29
N LYS A 328 -27.24 23.04 7.94
CA LYS A 328 -27.28 24.41 7.41
C LYS A 328 -26.73 25.39 8.43
N SER A 329 -25.96 26.35 7.94
CA SER A 329 -25.35 27.40 8.76
C SER A 329 -26.35 28.55 8.91
N GLU A 330 -26.81 28.80 10.13
CA GLU A 330 -27.69 29.94 10.46
C GLU A 330 -26.95 31.29 10.42
N ALA A 331 -25.63 31.26 10.22
CA ALA A 331 -24.81 32.43 9.97
C ALA A 331 -25.17 33.11 8.64
N SER A 332 -26.22 33.93 8.70
CA SER A 332 -26.47 35.01 7.76
C SER A 332 -25.20 35.85 7.61
N THR A 333 -24.96 36.37 6.40
CA THR A 333 -23.78 37.19 6.14
C THR A 333 -23.87 38.53 6.86
N LEU A 334 -23.31 38.59 8.06
CA LEU A 334 -22.93 39.85 8.71
C LEU A 334 -21.80 40.48 7.89
N VAL A 335 -22.19 41.25 6.88
CA VAL A 335 -21.35 42.28 6.29
C VAL A 335 -21.48 43.48 7.22
N GLU A 336 -20.42 43.75 7.96
CA GLU A 336 -20.34 44.88 8.87
C GLU A 336 -20.23 46.17 8.03
N THR A 337 -21.30 46.95 7.99
CA THR A 337 -21.30 48.33 7.46
C THR A 337 -20.78 49.27 8.55
N GLU A 338 -19.97 50.26 8.15
CA GLU A 338 -19.21 51.11 9.08
C GLU A 338 -20.07 51.88 10.09
N ASP A 339 -21.37 52.11 9.82
CA ASP A 339 -22.34 52.80 10.69
C ASP A 339 -23.18 51.87 11.61
N GLY A 340 -22.68 50.68 11.94
CA GLY A 340 -23.04 49.95 13.18
C GLY A 340 -24.51 49.53 13.41
N THR A 341 -25.38 49.59 12.40
CA THR A 341 -26.84 49.40 12.55
C THR A 341 -27.31 48.06 11.93
N PRO A 342 -28.09 47.22 12.62
CA PRO A 342 -28.45 45.88 12.13
C PRO A 342 -29.55 45.90 11.05
N ALA A 343 -29.16 45.75 9.78
CA ALA A 343 -30.08 45.60 8.66
C ALA A 343 -30.41 44.13 8.36
N THR A 344 -31.70 43.78 8.31
CA THR A 344 -32.19 42.43 7.97
C THR A 344 -32.18 42.18 6.46
N GLY A 345 -31.01 41.79 5.93
CA GLY A 345 -30.82 41.48 4.51
C GLY A 345 -31.68 40.32 4.00
N ALA A 346 -32.80 40.64 3.34
CA ALA A 346 -33.76 39.66 2.83
C ALA A 346 -33.34 39.06 1.48
N GLY A 347 -33.35 37.72 1.39
CA GLY A 347 -33.43 36.98 0.14
C GLY A 347 -32.12 36.78 -0.64
N ALA A 348 -31.78 35.53 -0.95
CA ALA A 348 -30.68 35.21 -1.84
C ALA A 348 -30.95 35.75 -3.27
N PRO A 349 -29.96 36.31 -3.98
CA PRO A 349 -30.14 36.85 -5.32
C PRO A 349 -30.50 35.73 -6.32
N LYS A 350 -31.76 35.71 -6.76
CA LYS A 350 -32.22 34.83 -7.85
C LYS A 350 -31.41 35.14 -9.11
N ARG A 351 -30.49 34.24 -9.47
CA ARG A 351 -29.69 34.28 -10.69
C ARG A 351 -30.62 34.24 -11.92
N GLN A 352 -30.97 35.42 -12.45
CA GLN A 352 -31.71 35.53 -13.70
C GLN A 352 -30.91 34.83 -14.81
N GLN A 353 -31.55 33.89 -15.51
CA GLN A 353 -31.04 33.42 -16.80
C GLN A 353 -31.38 34.49 -17.85
N PRO A 354 -30.42 34.92 -18.69
CA PRO A 354 -30.75 35.77 -19.83
C PRO A 354 -31.68 34.99 -20.77
N LYS A 355 -32.86 35.55 -21.08
CA LYS A 355 -33.81 34.93 -22.02
C LYS A 355 -33.15 34.83 -23.40
N ARG A 356 -33.03 33.60 -23.89
CA ARG A 356 -32.47 33.28 -25.22
C ARG A 356 -33.43 33.76 -26.31
N GLN A 357 -33.13 34.89 -26.96
CA GLN A 357 -33.93 35.40 -28.08
C GLN A 357 -33.93 34.41 -29.27
N SER A 358 -35.05 34.38 -29.99
CA SER A 358 -35.25 33.49 -31.15
C SER A 358 -34.43 33.93 -32.37
N LYS A 359 -33.99 32.96 -33.17
CA LYS A 359 -33.13 33.16 -34.35
C LYS A 359 -33.97 33.55 -35.60
N SER A 360 -34.78 34.60 -35.49
CA SER A 360 -35.77 34.99 -36.52
C SER A 360 -35.89 36.50 -36.75
N GLN A 361 -34.81 37.27 -36.59
CA GLN A 361 -34.74 38.66 -37.06
C GLN A 361 -33.30 39.03 -37.46
N ARG A 362 -32.97 38.83 -38.74
CA ARG A 362 -31.67 39.16 -39.34
C ARG A 362 -31.85 39.45 -40.84
N GLN A 363 -32.30 40.65 -41.22
CA GLN A 363 -32.09 41.24 -42.57
C GLN A 363 -32.61 42.67 -42.74
N SER A 364 -31.68 43.63 -42.73
CA SER A 364 -31.66 44.92 -43.47
C SER A 364 -30.27 45.53 -43.19
N GLY A 365 -29.50 46.02 -44.16
CA GLY A 365 -29.56 47.41 -44.67
C GLY A 365 -28.89 48.38 -43.67
N THR A 366 -27.85 49.16 -43.98
CA THR A 366 -27.20 49.49 -45.28
C THR A 366 -25.76 50.03 -45.03
N ALA A 367 -25.00 50.38 -46.07
CA ALA A 367 -23.69 51.08 -46.03
C ALA A 367 -23.57 52.00 -47.29
N PRO A 368 -22.46 52.73 -47.60
CA PRO A 368 -21.26 53.11 -46.83
C PRO A 368 -20.90 54.64 -46.93
N GLN A 369 -19.84 55.11 -46.24
CA GLN A 369 -18.92 56.25 -46.56
C GLN A 369 -17.99 56.53 -45.34
N GLY A 370 -16.75 57.06 -45.43
CA GLY A 370 -15.87 57.27 -46.59
C GLY A 370 -14.60 58.11 -46.28
N GLY A 371 -13.40 57.49 -46.29
CA GLY A 371 -12.06 58.15 -46.29
C GLY A 371 -11.48 58.62 -44.93
N ALA A 372 -10.16 58.85 -44.77
CA ALA A 372 -8.97 58.47 -45.58
C ALA A 372 -7.64 58.71 -44.82
N LYS A 373 -6.61 57.83 -45.00
CA LYS A 373 -5.14 57.96 -44.69
C LYS A 373 -4.70 58.40 -43.26
N ALA A 374 -3.57 57.97 -42.69
CA ALA A 374 -2.58 56.91 -42.95
C ALA A 374 -1.80 56.63 -41.63
N PRO A 375 -1.07 55.49 -41.47
CA PRO A 375 -0.66 54.98 -40.14
C PRO A 375 0.80 55.24 -39.74
N SER A 376 1.12 54.90 -38.49
CA SER A 376 2.45 54.40 -38.08
C SER A 376 2.32 52.97 -37.51
N GLU A 377 3.27 52.10 -37.81
CA GLU A 377 3.19 50.66 -37.56
C GLU A 377 4.09 50.21 -36.39
N SER A 378 3.68 49.17 -35.66
CA SER A 378 4.63 48.17 -35.13
C SER A 378 3.93 46.82 -34.89
N GLU A 379 4.33 45.80 -35.65
CA GLU A 379 3.81 44.42 -35.63
C GLU A 379 4.97 43.46 -36.07
N PRO A 380 4.88 42.12 -36.00
CA PRO A 380 5.20 41.33 -34.79
C PRO A 380 5.83 39.93 -35.13
N LYS A 381 5.42 38.85 -34.41
CA LYS A 381 5.68 37.41 -34.69
C LYS A 381 7.16 37.00 -34.45
N THR A 382 7.60 35.73 -34.47
CA THR A 382 7.05 34.46 -35.00
C THR A 382 7.26 33.24 -34.07
N SER A 383 6.49 32.18 -34.30
CA SER A 383 6.72 30.80 -33.84
C SER A 383 7.26 29.92 -34.99
N LEU A 384 7.91 28.77 -34.69
CA LEU A 384 8.35 27.79 -35.70
C LEU A 384 8.38 26.35 -35.14
N SER A 385 8.45 25.34 -36.02
CA SER A 385 8.52 23.90 -35.66
C SER A 385 8.99 23.01 -36.82
N LYS A 386 9.94 22.10 -36.54
CA LYS A 386 10.33 20.88 -37.31
C LYS A 386 10.93 21.05 -38.72
N SER A 387 11.83 20.18 -39.24
CA SER A 387 12.44 18.91 -38.74
C SER A 387 13.98 18.90 -39.02
N ASP A 388 14.78 17.88 -39.45
CA ASP A 388 14.65 16.42 -39.73
C ASP A 388 16.05 15.68 -39.59
N GLU A 389 16.37 14.65 -40.39
CA GLU A 389 17.53 13.70 -40.27
C GLU A 389 18.53 13.75 -41.49
N PRO A 390 19.67 12.98 -41.62
CA PRO A 390 19.89 11.55 -41.27
C PRO A 390 21.30 11.11 -40.70
N GLN A 391 21.49 9.77 -40.65
CA GLN A 391 22.57 8.86 -40.16
C GLN A 391 24.03 9.15 -40.66
N ASP A 392 25.15 8.54 -40.20
CA ASP A 392 25.45 7.15 -39.73
C ASP A 392 26.86 6.98 -39.04
N ALA A 393 27.30 5.73 -38.74
CA ALA A 393 28.68 5.18 -38.58
C ALA A 393 29.42 5.06 -37.20
N LYS A 394 30.42 4.15 -37.16
CA LYS A 394 31.26 3.61 -36.03
C LYS A 394 32.47 2.81 -36.61
N PRO A 395 33.46 2.25 -35.85
CA PRO A 395 34.17 2.67 -34.61
C PRO A 395 35.72 2.39 -34.57
N GLY A 396 36.45 2.89 -33.56
CA GLY A 396 37.77 2.37 -33.10
C GLY A 396 39.03 3.14 -33.57
N PRO A 397 40.28 2.79 -33.11
CA PRO A 397 40.70 1.68 -32.23
C PRO A 397 41.45 2.11 -30.93
N LYS A 398 42.15 1.17 -30.27
CA LYS A 398 43.02 1.33 -29.06
C LYS A 398 44.52 1.50 -29.40
N PRO A 399 45.36 1.89 -28.42
CA PRO A 399 46.68 1.29 -28.18
C PRO A 399 46.77 0.48 -26.85
N ALA A 400 47.87 -0.23 -26.60
CA ALA A 400 48.04 -1.14 -25.44
C ALA A 400 49.52 -1.34 -25.00
N GLY A 401 49.72 -1.82 -23.76
CA GLY A 401 51.02 -2.15 -23.13
C GLY A 401 51.12 -1.58 -21.70
N GLY A 402 51.77 -2.20 -20.70
CA GLY A 402 52.60 -3.42 -20.67
C GLY A 402 52.49 -4.23 -19.35
N LYS A 403 53.53 -4.99 -18.99
CA LYS A 403 53.50 -6.11 -18.01
C LYS A 403 54.06 -5.77 -16.61
N SER A 404 53.85 -6.72 -15.68
CA SER A 404 54.55 -7.03 -14.41
C SER A 404 53.84 -6.61 -13.11
N ALA A 405 54.12 -7.17 -11.92
CA ALA A 405 54.27 -8.56 -11.45
C ALA A 405 54.78 -8.52 -9.98
N SER A 406 54.21 -9.34 -9.08
CA SER A 406 54.72 -9.70 -7.74
C SER A 406 54.97 -8.62 -6.67
N GLY A 407 54.67 -8.95 -5.40
CA GLY A 407 55.06 -8.18 -4.19
C GLY A 407 53.92 -7.43 -3.49
N GLY A 408 53.58 -7.65 -2.21
CA GLY A 408 53.95 -8.78 -1.34
C GLY A 408 54.31 -8.42 0.11
N THR A 409 53.37 -7.95 0.94
CA THR A 409 53.64 -7.69 2.38
C THR A 409 52.49 -8.11 3.29
N ARG A 410 52.81 -8.87 4.36
CA ARG A 410 51.92 -9.16 5.51
C ARG A 410 52.04 -8.06 6.57
N SER A 411 50.93 -7.59 7.12
CA SER A 411 50.79 -7.11 8.51
C SER A 411 49.38 -6.52 8.76
N LYS A 412 48.85 -6.47 9.99
CA LYS A 412 48.96 -7.36 11.16
C LYS A 412 47.72 -7.06 12.02
N ALA A 413 47.02 -8.08 12.54
CA ALA A 413 45.92 -7.82 13.45
C ALA A 413 46.46 -7.29 14.80
N GLN A 414 45.82 -6.26 15.36
CA GLN A 414 46.18 -5.72 16.67
C GLN A 414 44.93 -5.45 17.52
N SER A 415 44.96 -5.94 18.76
CA SER A 415 43.88 -5.82 19.73
C SER A 415 43.81 -4.41 20.32
N GLY A 416 42.59 -3.87 20.44
CA GLY A 416 42.32 -2.51 20.94
C GLY A 416 41.23 -2.51 22.01
N GLN A 417 41.58 -2.94 23.23
CA GLN A 417 40.65 -3.10 24.35
C GLN A 417 40.16 -1.74 24.89
N ARG A 418 38.92 -1.34 24.59
CA ARG A 418 38.34 -0.07 25.07
C ARG A 418 37.30 -0.29 26.18
N LYS A 419 37.57 0.28 27.36
CA LYS A 419 36.78 0.12 28.59
C LYS A 419 35.39 0.76 28.46
N GLY A 420 34.35 0.08 28.97
CA GLY A 420 33.01 0.66 29.13
C GLY A 420 32.91 1.57 30.36
N PRO A 421 32.00 2.55 30.38
CA PRO A 421 31.80 3.44 31.53
C PRO A 421 31.15 2.70 32.70
N GLN A 422 31.70 2.87 33.90
CA GLN A 422 31.17 2.28 35.12
C GLN A 422 29.98 3.07 35.68
N ARG A 423 28.97 2.35 36.18
CA ARG A 423 27.81 2.91 36.90
C ARG A 423 28.25 3.30 38.33
N PRO A 424 28.00 4.54 38.80
CA PRO A 424 28.29 4.90 40.19
C PRO A 424 27.37 4.12 41.15
N LYS A 425 27.95 3.66 42.27
CA LYS A 425 27.20 3.07 43.38
C LYS A 425 26.82 4.17 44.38
N SER A 426 25.53 4.33 44.65
CA SER A 426 25.06 5.09 45.82
C SER A 426 25.28 4.27 47.10
N PRO A 427 25.81 4.86 48.19
CA PRO A 427 25.98 4.15 49.46
C PRO A 427 24.64 4.00 50.20
N SER A 428 24.44 2.86 50.85
CA SER A 428 23.42 2.69 51.89
C SER A 428 24.00 3.07 53.25
N LYS A 429 23.21 3.76 54.09
CA LYS A 429 23.48 3.91 55.53
C LYS A 429 22.17 4.09 56.30
N LYS A 430 21.99 3.20 57.28
CA LYS A 430 21.04 3.24 58.41
C LYS A 430 19.56 3.31 58.03
#